data_AF-A0A8T9MXG1-F1
#
_entry.id   AF-A0A8T9MXG1-F1
#
_cell.length_a   1.000
_cell.length_b   1.000
_cell.length_c   1.000
_cell.angle_alpha   90.00
_cell.angle_beta   90.00
_cell.angle_gamma   90.00
#
_symmetry.space_group_name_H-M   'P 1'
#
loop_
_entity.id
_entity.type
_entity.pdbx_description
1 polymer ?
#
loop_
_entity_poly.entity_id
_entity_poly.type
_entity_poly.pdbx_seq_one_letter_code
_entity_poly.pdbx_strand_id
1 'polypeptide(L)'
;MPHYRRPHSRRALRRLNARQRKKYHLGEYQNLIFCVQGCLKSEYQTFAAFEQFCGKLLSFIAANGICMTSCGGAADFQIIFDTARRSVPALTAAQRQTVLEMLLSLPELAHLRAGNLIDGFYADETAYETYPEILK
;
A
#
# COMPACT_ATOMS: atom_id res chain seq x y z
N MET A 1 22.01 39.83 34.36
CA MET A 1 20.81 40.44 33.78
C MET A 1 19.84 39.34 33.34
N PRO A 2 18.56 39.38 33.71
CA PRO A 2 17.61 38.37 33.26
C PRO A 2 17.27 38.60 31.78
N HIS A 3 17.53 37.62 30.93
CA HIS A 3 17.14 37.66 29.52
C HIS A 3 15.64 37.38 29.40
N TYR A 4 14.84 38.44 29.22
CA TYR A 4 13.43 38.29 28.86
C TYR A 4 13.31 37.77 27.42
N ARG A 5 13.01 36.47 27.26
CA ARG A 5 12.61 35.93 25.96
C ARG A 5 11.21 36.43 25.63
N ARG A 6 11.07 37.18 24.54
CA ARG A 6 9.75 37.57 24.02
C ARG A 6 8.97 36.30 23.61
N PRO A 7 7.69 36.17 24.00
CA PRO A 7 6.87 35.05 23.55
C PRO A 7 6.71 35.08 22.03
N HIS A 8 6.71 33.90 21.41
CA HIS A 8 6.50 33.78 19.98
C HIS A 8 5.13 34.34 19.58
N SER A 9 5.09 35.07 18.47
CA SER A 9 3.81 35.49 17.87
C SER A 9 2.97 34.27 17.46
N ARG A 10 1.65 34.41 17.39
CA ARG A 10 0.74 33.34 16.94
C ARG A 10 1.15 32.74 15.60
N ARG A 11 1.64 33.57 14.67
CA ARG A 11 2.15 33.13 13.35
C ARG A 11 3.43 32.30 13.46
N ALA A 12 4.36 32.71 14.32
CA ALA A 12 5.59 31.97 14.58
C ALA A 12 5.29 30.63 15.27
N LEU A 13 4.39 30.61 16.25
CA LEU A 13 3.92 29.37 16.90
C LEU A 13 3.29 28.41 15.90
N ARG A 14 2.41 28.89 15.00
CA ARG A 14 1.82 28.04 13.94
C ARG A 14 2.89 27.39 13.04
N ARG A 15 3.91 28.14 12.62
CA ARG A 15 5.00 27.62 11.78
C ARG A 15 5.88 26.61 12.53
N LEU A 16 6.17 26.87 13.79
CA LEU A 16 6.94 25.97 14.64
C LEU A 16 6.15 24.69 14.94
N ASN A 17 4.83 24.78 15.19
CA ASN A 17 3.96 23.63 15.36
C ASN A 17 3.86 22.80 14.08
N ALA A 18 3.73 23.42 12.90
CA ALA A 18 3.77 22.68 11.62
C ALA A 18 5.12 21.97 11.43
N ARG A 19 6.24 22.63 11.78
CA ARG A 19 7.57 22.03 11.72
C ARG A 19 7.78 20.94 12.77
N GLN A 20 7.19 21.08 13.97
CA GLN A 20 7.21 20.06 15.01
C GLN A 20 6.35 18.87 14.62
N ARG A 21 5.14 19.06 14.09
CA ARG A 21 4.30 17.98 13.53
C ARG A 21 5.03 17.24 12.42
N LYS A 22 5.71 17.98 11.54
CA LYS A 22 6.60 17.42 10.51
C LYS A 22 7.80 16.67 11.10
N LYS A 23 8.33 17.08 12.26
CA LYS A 23 9.52 16.50 12.90
C LYS A 23 9.19 15.33 13.85
N TYR A 24 7.99 15.30 14.40
CA TYR A 24 7.55 14.32 15.40
C TYR A 24 6.63 13.25 14.83
N HIS A 25 6.26 13.29 13.54
CA HIS A 25 5.50 12.20 12.91
C HIS A 25 4.19 11.85 13.65
N LEU A 26 3.61 12.80 14.39
CA LEU A 26 2.40 12.56 15.18
C LEU A 26 1.16 12.63 14.29
N GLY A 27 0.69 11.47 13.84
CA GLY A 27 -0.72 11.14 13.58
C GLY A 27 -1.43 11.74 12.37
N GLU A 28 -0.81 12.64 11.59
CA GLU A 28 -1.47 13.27 10.43
C GLU A 28 -1.17 12.59 9.07
N TYR A 29 -0.22 11.65 8.99
CA TYR A 29 0.14 10.96 7.74
C TYR A 29 0.34 9.46 7.99
N GLN A 30 -0.74 8.70 7.92
CA GLN A 30 -0.71 7.24 7.83
C GLN A 30 -0.75 6.88 6.34
N ASN A 31 0.23 6.14 5.82
CA ASN A 31 0.17 5.63 4.45
C ASN A 31 -0.18 4.14 4.50
N LEU A 32 -1.46 3.84 4.33
CA LEU A 32 -1.93 2.47 4.40
C LEU A 32 -1.60 1.74 3.10
N ILE A 33 -0.91 0.60 3.24
CA ILE A 33 -0.54 -0.30 2.16
C ILE A 33 -0.88 -1.73 2.55
N PHE A 34 -0.93 -2.64 1.58
CA PHE A 34 -0.97 -4.07 1.85
C PHE A 34 -0.24 -4.83 0.76
N CYS A 35 0.22 -6.04 1.10
CA CYS A 35 0.92 -6.92 0.18
C CYS A 35 0.06 -8.14 -0.14
N VAL A 36 0.22 -8.67 -1.35
CA VAL A 36 -0.27 -9.99 -1.72
C VAL A 36 0.86 -10.82 -2.30
N GLN A 37 0.80 -12.12 -2.09
CA GLN A 37 1.69 -13.09 -2.69
C GLN A 37 0.85 -14.17 -3.36
N GLY A 38 1.22 -14.65 -4.53
CA GLY A 38 0.45 -15.69 -5.18
C GLY A 38 1.15 -16.35 -6.34
N CYS A 39 0.44 -17.27 -6.97
CA CYS A 39 0.86 -17.94 -8.18
C CYS A 39 -0.32 -18.17 -9.12
N LEU A 40 -0.02 -18.16 -10.42
CA LEU A 40 -0.96 -18.59 -11.46
C LEU A 40 -0.89 -20.12 -11.60
N LYS A 41 -1.97 -20.72 -12.09
CA LYS A 41 -1.98 -22.16 -12.39
C LYS A 41 -0.94 -22.48 -13.46
N SER A 42 -0.42 -23.70 -13.42
CA SER A 42 0.71 -24.13 -14.25
C SER A 42 0.52 -23.84 -15.74
N GLU A 43 -0.70 -23.99 -16.25
CA GLU A 43 -1.05 -23.70 -17.65
C GLU A 43 -0.99 -22.19 -18.03
N TYR A 44 -1.03 -21.30 -17.04
CA TYR A 44 -0.91 -19.84 -17.19
C TYR A 44 0.46 -19.30 -16.78
N GLN A 45 1.45 -20.14 -16.49
CA GLN A 45 2.81 -19.70 -16.11
C GLN A 45 3.71 -19.30 -17.29
N THR A 46 3.11 -18.98 -18.44
CA THR A 46 3.82 -18.44 -19.60
C THR A 46 4.00 -16.93 -19.46
N PHE A 47 5.05 -16.38 -20.08
CA PHE A 47 5.29 -14.93 -20.09
C PHE A 47 4.07 -14.15 -20.64
N ALA A 48 3.48 -14.61 -21.74
CA ALA A 48 2.33 -13.96 -22.37
C ALA A 48 1.09 -13.96 -21.46
N ALA A 49 0.80 -15.08 -20.78
CA ALA A 49 -0.32 -15.15 -19.83
C ALA A 49 -0.08 -14.25 -18.61
N PHE A 50 1.16 -14.17 -18.12
CA PHE A 50 1.53 -13.27 -17.03
C PHE A 50 1.42 -11.80 -17.41
N GLU A 51 1.84 -11.41 -18.62
CA GLU A 51 1.62 -10.05 -19.13
C GLU A 51 0.13 -9.70 -19.20
N GLN A 52 -0.72 -10.62 -19.68
CA GLN A 52 -2.17 -10.40 -19.71
C GLN A 52 -2.75 -10.24 -18.31
N PHE A 53 -2.31 -11.06 -17.35
CA PHE A 53 -2.67 -10.92 -15.94
C PHE A 53 -2.28 -9.53 -15.40
N CYS A 54 -1.03 -9.12 -15.60
CA CYS A 54 -0.54 -7.80 -15.20
C CYS A 54 -1.33 -6.66 -15.87
N GLY A 55 -1.70 -6.80 -17.14
CA GLY A 55 -2.51 -5.83 -17.88
C GLY A 55 -3.92 -5.66 -17.32
N LYS A 56 -4.59 -6.76 -16.98
CA LYS A 56 -5.91 -6.74 -16.30
C LYS A 56 -5.82 -6.04 -14.95
N LEU A 57 -4.81 -6.41 -14.16
CA LEU A 57 -4.59 -5.83 -12.84
C LEU A 57 -4.28 -4.33 -12.92
N LEU A 58 -3.35 -3.91 -13.80
CA LEU A 58 -3.00 -2.50 -14.04
C LEU A 58 -4.22 -1.67 -14.43
N SER A 59 -5.06 -2.20 -15.34
CA SER A 59 -6.27 -1.51 -15.78
C SER A 59 -7.26 -1.32 -14.63
N PHE A 60 -7.44 -2.34 -13.79
CA PHE A 60 -8.32 -2.28 -12.64
C PHE A 60 -7.84 -1.28 -11.57
N ILE A 61 -6.56 -1.34 -11.18
CA ILE A 61 -6.05 -0.46 -10.12
C ILE A 61 -6.00 0.99 -10.58
N ALA A 62 -5.69 1.26 -11.85
CA ALA A 62 -5.70 2.61 -12.41
C ALA A 62 -7.11 3.22 -12.36
N ALA A 63 -8.15 2.42 -12.69
CA ALA A 63 -9.54 2.86 -12.59
C ALA A 63 -9.99 3.15 -11.14
N ASN A 64 -9.37 2.50 -10.15
CA ASN A 64 -9.68 2.66 -8.73
C ASN A 64 -8.74 3.65 -7.99
N GLY A 65 -7.84 4.33 -8.71
CA GLY A 65 -6.89 5.29 -8.12
C GLY A 65 -5.80 4.65 -7.25
N ILE A 66 -5.54 3.36 -7.46
CA ILE A 66 -4.58 2.54 -6.72
C ILE A 66 -3.30 2.42 -7.57
N CYS A 67 -2.15 2.48 -6.91
CA CYS A 67 -0.86 2.15 -7.47
C CYS A 67 -0.38 0.79 -6.95
N MET A 68 0.51 0.17 -7.72
CA MET A 68 1.18 -1.05 -7.27
C MET A 68 2.65 -1.05 -7.63
N THR A 69 3.40 -1.86 -6.92
CA THR A 69 4.74 -2.31 -7.30
C THR A 69 4.78 -3.82 -7.16
N SER A 70 5.39 -4.51 -8.12
CA SER A 70 5.41 -5.97 -8.16
C SER A 70 6.82 -6.50 -8.39
N CYS A 71 7.11 -7.67 -7.82
CA CYS A 71 8.28 -8.49 -8.13
C CYS A 71 7.87 -9.96 -8.32
N GLY A 72 8.79 -10.77 -8.83
CA GLY A 72 8.56 -12.19 -9.13
C GLY A 72 7.93 -12.42 -10.51
N GLY A 73 7.46 -13.65 -10.73
CA GLY A 73 6.83 -14.09 -11.98
C GLY A 73 5.52 -14.85 -11.76
N ALA A 74 5.02 -15.49 -12.81
CA ALA A 74 3.73 -16.21 -12.74
C ALA A 74 3.68 -17.34 -11.70
N ALA A 75 4.83 -17.91 -11.34
CA ALA A 75 4.91 -19.00 -10.37
C ALA A 75 4.94 -18.51 -8.91
N ASP A 76 5.30 -17.24 -8.67
CA ASP A 76 5.66 -16.71 -7.35
C ASP A 76 5.69 -15.17 -7.32
N PHE A 77 4.57 -14.53 -7.67
CA PHE A 77 4.51 -13.08 -7.64
C PHE A 77 4.30 -12.53 -6.23
N GLN A 78 4.84 -11.34 -6.00
CA GLN A 78 4.53 -10.50 -4.84
C GLN A 78 4.18 -9.10 -5.32
N ILE A 79 3.09 -8.54 -4.79
CA ILE A 79 2.56 -7.25 -5.21
C ILE A 79 2.24 -6.42 -3.97
N ILE A 80 2.74 -5.19 -3.94
CA ILE A 80 2.47 -4.19 -2.93
C ILE A 80 1.52 -3.16 -3.53
N PHE A 81 0.41 -2.88 -2.84
CA PHE A 81 -0.57 -1.88 -3.23
C PHE A 81 -0.51 -0.64 -2.34
N ASP A 82 -0.59 0.53 -2.97
CA ASP A 82 -0.57 1.84 -2.33
C ASP A 82 -1.51 2.81 -3.07
N THR A 83 -1.71 4.02 -2.55
CA THR A 83 -2.44 5.10 -3.20
C THR A 83 -1.59 5.78 -4.28
N ALA A 84 -2.22 6.14 -5.40
CA ALA A 84 -1.49 6.74 -6.52
C ALA A 84 -0.93 8.14 -6.25
N ARG A 85 -1.46 8.84 -5.23
CA ARG A 85 -1.08 10.21 -4.91
C ARG A 85 -1.07 10.40 -3.40
N ARG A 86 0.05 10.93 -2.87
CA ARG A 86 0.23 11.35 -1.47
C ARG A 86 -0.81 12.37 -0.96
N SER A 87 -1.68 12.90 -1.82
CA SER A 87 -2.74 13.87 -1.50
C SER A 87 -4.15 13.28 -1.45
N VAL A 88 -4.31 12.01 -1.81
CA VAL A 88 -5.58 11.26 -1.72
C VAL A 88 -5.59 10.52 -0.38
N PRO A 89 -6.75 10.32 0.28
CA PRO A 89 -6.82 9.52 1.50
C PRO A 89 -6.14 8.16 1.31
N ALA A 90 -5.46 7.73 2.38
CA ALA A 90 -4.77 6.44 2.46
C ALA A 90 -5.68 5.28 2.02
N LEU A 91 -5.05 4.20 1.54
CA LEU A 91 -5.77 3.04 1.06
C LEU A 91 -6.73 2.52 2.13
N THR A 92 -7.99 2.31 1.76
CA THR A 92 -9.02 1.88 2.70
C THR A 92 -9.16 0.36 2.74
N ALA A 93 -9.70 -0.16 3.84
CA ALA A 93 -10.06 -1.58 3.94
C ALA A 93 -11.06 -2.02 2.84
N ALA A 94 -11.96 -1.13 2.43
CA ALA A 94 -12.88 -1.38 1.32
C ALA A 94 -12.14 -1.54 -0.02
N GLN A 95 -11.18 -0.66 -0.33
CA GLN A 95 -10.35 -0.79 -1.54
C GLN A 95 -9.50 -2.06 -1.52
N ARG A 96 -8.91 -2.42 -0.37
CA ARG A 96 -8.22 -3.71 -0.20
C ARG A 96 -9.15 -4.85 -0.58
N GLN A 97 -10.37 -4.85 -0.04
CA GLN A 97 -11.35 -5.90 -0.30
C GLN A 97 -11.74 -5.98 -1.78
N THR A 98 -11.98 -4.85 -2.45
CA THR A 98 -12.31 -4.85 -3.89
C THR A 98 -11.17 -5.42 -4.74
N VAL A 99 -9.91 -5.12 -4.40
CA VAL A 99 -8.74 -5.69 -5.10
C VAL A 99 -8.66 -7.20 -4.91
N LEU A 100 -8.86 -7.68 -3.68
CA LEU A 100 -8.86 -9.12 -3.39
C LEU A 100 -9.98 -9.86 -4.11
N GLU A 101 -11.20 -9.30 -4.13
CA GLU A 101 -12.33 -9.87 -4.86
C GLU A 101 -12.08 -9.96 -6.36
N MET A 102 -11.50 -8.90 -6.94
CA MET A 102 -11.11 -8.91 -8.35
C MET A 102 -10.06 -10.01 -8.63
N LEU A 103 -9.00 -10.09 -7.82
CA LEU A 103 -7.98 -11.13 -7.98
C LEU A 103 -8.58 -12.54 -7.87
N LEU A 104 -9.44 -12.77 -6.89
CA LEU A 104 -10.10 -14.08 -6.68
C LEU A 104 -11.10 -14.44 -7.78
N SER A 105 -11.62 -13.47 -8.52
CA SER A 105 -12.46 -13.70 -9.69
C SER A 105 -11.68 -14.24 -10.89
N LEU A 106 -10.35 -14.11 -10.90
CA LEU A 106 -9.52 -14.54 -12.03
C LEU A 106 -9.39 -16.07 -12.08
N PRO A 107 -9.79 -16.72 -13.18
CA PRO A 107 -9.71 -18.18 -13.30
C PRO A 107 -8.26 -18.68 -13.40
N GLU A 108 -7.32 -17.84 -13.84
CA GLU A 108 -5.89 -18.16 -13.93
C GLU A 108 -5.16 -18.23 -12.58
N LEU A 109 -5.74 -17.70 -11.51
CA LEU A 109 -5.14 -17.68 -10.18
C LEU A 109 -5.19 -19.09 -9.55
N ALA A 110 -4.04 -19.57 -9.08
CA ALA A 110 -3.92 -20.86 -8.41
C ALA A 110 -3.97 -20.72 -6.89
N HIS A 111 -3.13 -19.83 -6.35
CA HIS A 111 -3.03 -19.52 -4.93
C HIS A 111 -2.80 -18.02 -4.71
N LEU A 112 -3.41 -17.47 -3.66
CA LEU A 112 -3.21 -16.10 -3.24
C LEU A 112 -3.12 -16.01 -1.72
N ARG A 113 -2.25 -15.16 -1.22
CA ARG A 113 -2.18 -14.81 0.19
C ARG A 113 -2.21 -13.31 0.31
N ALA A 114 -2.94 -12.82 1.31
CA ALA A 114 -3.08 -11.39 1.54
C ALA A 114 -2.51 -11.01 2.91
N GLY A 115 -1.71 -9.97 2.93
CA GLY A 115 -1.26 -9.29 4.13
C GLY A 115 -2.34 -8.38 4.70
N ASN A 116 -2.12 -7.97 5.95
CA ASN A 116 -2.94 -6.94 6.60
C ASN A 116 -2.69 -5.57 5.98
N LEU A 117 -3.62 -4.65 6.21
CA LEU A 117 -3.40 -3.24 5.94
C LEU A 117 -2.45 -2.68 7.01
N ILE A 118 -1.31 -2.16 6.60
CA ILE A 118 -0.25 -1.67 7.48
C ILE A 118 0.13 -0.24 7.13
N ASP A 119 0.72 0.49 8.09
CA ASP A 119 1.29 1.80 7.81
C ASP A 119 2.67 1.64 7.16
N GLY A 120 2.77 1.87 5.86
CA GLY A 120 4.00 1.75 5.10
C GLY A 120 5.14 2.67 5.56
N PHE A 121 4.86 3.69 6.39
CA PHE A 121 5.93 4.55 6.95
C PHE A 121 6.52 4.04 8.27
N TYR A 122 5.72 3.36 9.12
CA TYR A 122 6.15 3.00 10.47
C TYR A 122 5.99 1.51 10.78
N ALA A 123 5.50 0.71 9.84
CA ALA A 123 5.45 -0.74 9.99
C ALA A 123 6.86 -1.31 10.09
N ASP A 124 7.02 -2.30 10.96
CA ASP A 124 8.22 -3.11 11.07
C ASP A 124 8.43 -3.94 9.79
N GLU A 125 9.68 -4.29 9.47
CA GLU A 125 10.03 -5.08 8.27
C GLU A 125 9.26 -6.41 8.24
N THR A 126 9.05 -6.99 9.42
CA THR A 126 8.28 -8.24 9.61
C THR A 126 6.82 -8.15 9.17
N ALA A 127 6.24 -6.94 9.16
CA ALA A 127 4.84 -6.73 8.78
C ALA A 127 4.59 -6.95 7.28
N TYR A 128 5.62 -6.80 6.43
CA TYR A 128 5.54 -7.02 4.99
C TYR A 128 5.54 -8.51 4.61
N GLU A 129 6.11 -9.35 5.46
CA GLU A 129 6.25 -10.79 5.24
C GLU A 129 5.14 -11.60 5.94
N THR A 130 4.23 -10.92 6.65
CA THR A 130 3.13 -11.56 7.36
C THR A 130 1.90 -11.68 6.48
N TYR A 131 1.61 -12.91 6.05
CA TYR A 131 0.43 -13.25 5.24
C TYR A 131 -0.54 -14.12 6.05
N PRO A 132 -1.39 -13.52 6.91
CA PRO A 132 -2.27 -14.28 7.79
C PRO A 132 -3.39 -14.99 7.03
N GLU A 133 -3.75 -14.50 5.83
CA GLU A 133 -4.88 -14.99 5.06
C GLU A 133 -4.37 -15.78 3.84
N ILE A 134 -4.67 -17.08 3.80
CA ILE A 134 -4.57 -17.89 2.58
C ILE A 134 -5.91 -17.83 1.88
N LEU A 135 -5.87 -17.34 0.66
CA LEU A 135 -6.96 -17.25 -0.28
C LEU A 135 -6.68 -18.21 -1.44
N LYS A 136 -7.69 -18.43 -2.29
CA LYS A 136 -7.72 -19.47 -3.32
C LYS A 136 -6.41 -19.62 -4.05
#